data_AF-A0A8J3C4S6-F1
#
_entry.id   AF-A0A8J3C4S6-F1
#
_cell.length_a   1.000
_cell.length_b   1.000
_cell.length_c   1.000
_cell.angle_alpha   90.00
_cell.angle_beta   90.00
_cell.angle_gamma   90.00
#
_symmetry.space_group_name_H-M   'P 1'
#
loop_
_entity.id
_entity.type
_entity.pdbx_description
1 polymer ?
#
loop_
_entity_poly.entity_id
_entity_poly.type
_entity_poly.pdbx_seq_one_letter_code
_entity_poly.pdbx_strand_id
1 'polypeptide(L)'
;MKLRLFAVVTAVLAICTPSAAYAAPSVPASLNAADMTLLNGVRQAGLWEIPSGQMAAERGSRAKVREVGQKIANEHIQLDQLVVDAANKLGASIPSTPTAQQQGWVAEMQKANGARFDQIFVDRLRAAHGKIFPVIGAVRAGTRNPIIRELANQANNFVLNHMKYLESTGLVRYDKLAPAALPAQQDTSALAIAKANASSIPGTNSTVLWVVLIATLALAGVATQRLLRRH
;
A
#
# COMPACT_ATOMS: atom_id res chain seq x y z
N MET A 1 -10.74 43.85 -71.35
CA MET A 1 -9.76 44.67 -70.60
C MET A 1 -9.89 44.34 -69.12
N LYS A 2 -8.81 43.78 -68.53
CA LYS A 2 -8.46 43.71 -67.09
C LYS A 2 -9.27 42.79 -66.14
N LEU A 3 -8.78 41.55 -66.08
CA LEU A 3 -8.50 40.70 -64.91
C LEU A 3 -8.59 41.37 -63.53
N ARG A 4 -9.29 40.75 -62.55
CA ARG A 4 -8.86 40.68 -61.13
C ARG A 4 -9.36 39.40 -60.44
N LEU A 5 -8.42 38.49 -60.24
CA LEU A 5 -8.49 37.29 -59.43
C LEU A 5 -8.42 37.71 -57.95
N PHE A 6 -9.43 37.39 -57.13
CA PHE A 6 -9.34 37.53 -55.68
C PHE A 6 -8.96 36.18 -55.07
N ALA A 7 -7.68 36.04 -54.72
CA ALA A 7 -7.19 34.96 -53.88
C ALA A 7 -7.57 35.27 -52.43
N VAL A 8 -8.47 34.47 -51.85
CA VAL A 8 -8.76 34.50 -50.41
C VAL A 8 -7.74 33.59 -49.74
N VAL A 9 -6.71 34.19 -49.15
CA VAL A 9 -5.78 33.51 -48.25
C VAL A 9 -6.42 33.49 -46.86
N THR A 10 -6.96 32.35 -46.45
CA THR A 10 -7.42 32.11 -45.09
C THR A 10 -6.21 31.89 -44.18
N ALA A 11 -5.86 32.91 -43.40
CA ALA A 11 -4.87 32.79 -42.33
C ALA A 11 -5.48 32.00 -41.16
N VAL A 12 -4.99 30.79 -40.91
CA VAL A 12 -5.30 30.02 -39.71
C VAL A 12 -4.48 30.59 -38.55
N LEU A 13 -5.14 31.37 -37.70
CA LEU A 13 -4.58 31.88 -36.45
C LEU A 13 -4.49 30.74 -35.43
N ALA A 14 -3.31 30.15 -35.27
CA ALA A 14 -3.04 29.17 -34.23
C ALA A 14 -3.10 29.87 -32.86
N ILE A 15 -4.22 29.71 -32.16
CA ILE A 15 -4.39 30.16 -30.77
C ILE A 15 -3.51 29.26 -29.90
N CYS A 16 -2.30 29.73 -29.63
CA CYS A 16 -1.41 29.13 -28.64
C CYS A 16 -1.94 29.50 -27.25
N THR A 17 -2.90 28.74 -26.72
CA THR A 17 -3.25 28.85 -25.30
C THR A 17 -2.06 28.32 -24.50
N PRO A 18 -1.46 29.08 -23.57
CA PRO A 18 -0.50 28.51 -22.65
C PRO A 18 -1.22 27.45 -21.82
N SER A 19 -0.89 26.17 -22.05
CA SER A 19 -1.23 25.10 -21.12
C SER A 19 -0.65 25.50 -19.78
N ALA A 20 -1.53 25.87 -18.83
CA ALA A 20 -1.14 26.01 -17.45
C ALA A 20 -0.55 24.67 -17.02
N ALA A 21 0.77 24.60 -16.92
CA ALA A 21 1.42 23.49 -16.24
C ALA A 21 0.77 23.43 -14.86
N TYR A 22 0.07 22.33 -14.58
CA TYR A 22 -0.41 22.05 -13.23
C TYR A 22 0.83 21.96 -12.34
N ALA A 23 1.20 23.08 -11.72
CA ALA A 23 2.15 23.08 -10.63
C ALA A 23 1.52 22.23 -9.52
N ALA A 24 2.09 21.05 -9.29
CA ALA A 24 1.68 20.21 -8.17
C ALA A 24 1.79 21.05 -6.88
N PRO A 25 0.80 21.01 -5.97
CA PRO A 25 0.86 21.80 -4.75
C PRO A 25 2.08 21.35 -3.93
N SER A 26 3.05 22.25 -3.76
CA SER A 26 4.28 22.04 -3.00
C SER A 26 4.06 22.31 -1.50
N VAL A 27 3.13 21.57 -0.91
CA VAL A 27 3.08 21.36 0.54
C VAL A 27 3.32 19.87 0.73
N PRO A 28 4.36 19.43 1.49
CA PRO A 28 4.48 18.03 1.83
C PRO A 28 3.17 17.61 2.48
N ALA A 29 2.42 16.70 1.83
CA ALA A 29 1.16 16.24 2.39
C ALA A 29 1.42 15.77 3.83
N SER A 30 0.62 16.25 4.78
CA SER A 30 0.74 15.92 6.20
C SER A 30 0.87 14.41 6.38
N LEU A 31 1.88 13.97 7.12
CA LEU A 31 2.10 12.55 7.38
C LEU A 31 0.92 11.98 8.16
N ASN A 32 0.40 10.84 7.70
CA ASN A 32 -0.59 10.06 8.44
C ASN A 32 0.08 8.94 9.24
N ALA A 33 -0.72 8.22 10.03
CA ALA A 33 -0.22 7.12 10.87
C ALA A 33 0.44 5.99 10.05
N ALA A 34 -0.04 5.70 8.84
CA ALA A 34 0.53 4.67 7.97
C ALA A 34 1.89 5.12 7.40
N ASP A 35 2.02 6.40 7.03
CA ASP A 35 3.30 6.99 6.60
C ASP A 35 4.36 6.88 7.70
N MET A 36 4.00 7.24 8.94
CA MET A 36 4.89 7.10 10.10
C MET A 36 5.20 5.63 10.43
N THR A 37 4.25 4.72 10.21
CA THR A 37 4.47 3.28 10.38
C THR A 37 5.54 2.77 9.42
N LEU A 38 5.53 3.22 8.16
CA LEU A 38 6.57 2.86 7.20
C LEU A 38 7.94 3.42 7.61
N LEU A 39 8.03 4.72 7.91
CA LEU A 39 9.28 5.36 8.32
C LEU A 39 9.91 4.63 9.53
N ASN A 40 9.11 4.42 10.57
CA ASN A 40 9.58 3.75 11.79
C ASN A 40 9.93 2.29 11.54
N GLY A 41 9.13 1.57 10.75
CA GLY A 41 9.35 0.16 10.44
C GLY A 41 10.62 -0.08 9.64
N VAL A 42 10.86 0.71 8.59
CA VAL A 42 12.07 0.60 7.76
C VAL A 42 13.31 0.96 8.58
N ARG A 43 13.26 2.04 9.36
CA ARG A 43 14.37 2.43 10.24
C ARG A 43 14.68 1.35 11.28
N GLN A 44 13.65 0.83 11.95
CA GLN A 44 13.85 -0.25 12.92
C GLN A 44 14.44 -1.50 12.27
N ALA A 45 14.02 -1.86 11.05
CA ALA A 45 14.60 -3.00 10.32
C ALA A 45 16.11 -2.81 10.10
N GLY A 46 16.55 -1.66 9.59
CA GLY A 46 17.98 -1.36 9.40
C GLY A 46 18.81 -1.52 10.69
N LEU A 47 18.28 -1.04 11.81
CA LEU A 47 18.99 -1.05 13.10
C LEU A 47 19.35 -2.45 13.63
N TRP A 48 18.64 -3.51 13.22
CA TRP A 48 18.97 -4.89 13.64
C TRP A 48 19.38 -5.80 12.48
N GLU A 49 18.89 -5.58 11.26
CA GLU A 49 19.20 -6.45 10.11
C GLU A 49 20.59 -6.17 9.53
N ILE A 50 21.11 -4.94 9.64
CA ILE A 50 22.51 -4.64 9.25
C ILE A 50 23.51 -5.48 10.06
N PRO A 51 23.55 -5.42 11.42
CA PRO A 51 24.48 -6.24 12.18
C PRO A 51 24.18 -7.73 12.07
N SER A 52 22.91 -8.13 11.88
CA SER A 52 22.55 -9.54 11.68
C SER A 52 23.10 -10.10 10.36
N GLY A 53 22.98 -9.34 9.27
CA GLY A 53 23.55 -9.69 7.97
C GLY A 53 25.07 -9.74 8.01
N GLN A 54 25.72 -8.80 8.71
CA GLN A 54 27.17 -8.81 8.93
C GLN A 54 27.63 -10.06 9.70
N MET A 55 26.94 -10.42 10.79
CA MET A 55 27.22 -11.68 11.51
C MET A 55 27.05 -12.89 10.59
N ALA A 56 26.02 -12.91 9.74
CA ALA A 56 25.80 -14.01 8.81
C ALA A 56 26.88 -14.09 7.72
N ALA A 57 27.34 -12.95 7.20
CA ALA A 57 28.44 -12.87 6.25
C ALA A 57 29.75 -13.43 6.84
N GLU A 58 30.04 -13.09 8.09
CA GLU A 58 31.27 -13.46 8.77
C GLU A 58 31.29 -14.94 9.19
N ARG A 59 30.23 -15.41 9.86
CA ARG A 59 30.24 -16.71 10.55
C ARG A 59 29.10 -17.66 10.17
N GLY A 60 28.31 -17.34 9.13
CA GLY A 60 27.32 -18.26 8.59
C GLY A 60 27.99 -19.58 8.21
N SER A 61 27.38 -20.71 8.55
CA SER A 61 28.01 -22.03 8.34
C SER A 61 27.97 -22.47 6.87
N ARG A 62 26.87 -22.13 6.18
CA ARG A 62 26.70 -22.36 4.75
C ARG A 62 27.25 -21.19 3.93
N ALA A 63 27.92 -21.50 2.82
CA ALA A 63 28.40 -20.48 1.87
C ALA A 63 27.26 -19.58 1.38
N LYS A 64 26.09 -20.16 1.11
CA LYS A 64 24.89 -19.41 0.70
C LYS A 64 24.38 -18.47 1.80
N VAL A 65 24.47 -18.85 3.08
CA VAL A 65 24.06 -17.97 4.19
C VAL A 65 25.02 -16.80 4.34
N ARG A 66 26.33 -17.01 4.16
CA ARG A 66 27.32 -15.92 4.14
C ARG A 66 27.06 -14.93 3.01
N GLU A 67 26.84 -15.44 1.80
CA GLU A 67 26.51 -14.61 0.64
C GLU A 67 25.23 -13.78 0.87
N VAL A 68 24.17 -14.42 1.36
CA VAL A 68 22.89 -13.77 1.63
C VAL A 68 23.02 -12.74 2.76
N GLY A 69 23.76 -13.06 3.81
CA GLY A 69 24.06 -12.13 4.90
C GLY A 69 24.74 -10.86 4.41
N GLN A 70 25.74 -10.99 3.54
CA GLN A 70 26.44 -9.85 2.96
C GLN A 70 25.51 -8.99 2.08
N LYS A 71 24.68 -9.61 1.24
CA LYS A 71 23.72 -8.90 0.39
C LYS A 71 22.71 -8.11 1.23
N ILE A 72 22.09 -8.77 2.21
CA ILE A 72 21.10 -8.16 3.11
C ILE A 72 21.72 -7.00 3.90
N ALA A 73 22.93 -7.16 4.45
CA ALA A 73 23.59 -6.08 5.17
C ALA A 73 23.81 -4.85 4.28
N ASN A 74 24.34 -5.06 3.07
CA ASN A 74 24.61 -3.96 2.13
C ASN A 74 23.33 -3.26 1.66
N GLU A 75 22.29 -4.03 1.35
CA GLU A 75 21.02 -3.49 0.89
C GLU A 75 20.26 -2.78 2.04
N HIS A 76 20.34 -3.27 3.28
CA HIS A 76 19.81 -2.54 4.43
C HIS A 76 20.58 -1.25 4.75
N ILE A 77 21.90 -1.18 4.55
CA ILE A 77 22.65 0.09 4.69
C ILE A 77 22.10 1.13 3.71
N GLN A 78 21.83 0.73 2.46
CA GLN A 78 21.25 1.63 1.46
C GLN A 78 19.82 2.05 1.84
N LEU A 79 18.97 1.10 2.20
CA LEU A 79 17.59 1.38 2.59
C LEU A 79 17.50 2.24 3.86
N ASP A 80 18.41 2.04 4.81
CA ASP A 80 18.51 2.84 6.03
C ASP A 80 18.84 4.31 5.73
N GLN A 81 19.79 4.55 4.81
CA GLN A 81 20.07 5.91 4.34
C GLN A 81 18.84 6.55 3.69
N LEU A 82 18.12 5.81 2.85
CA LEU A 82 16.94 6.31 2.15
C LEU A 82 15.81 6.72 3.11
N VAL A 83 15.57 5.94 4.18
CA VAL A 83 14.55 6.30 5.19
C VAL A 83 14.98 7.49 6.05
N VAL A 84 16.27 7.60 6.39
CA VAL A 84 16.81 8.76 7.11
C VAL A 84 16.65 10.03 6.28
N ASP A 85 17.00 9.98 4.99
CA ASP A 85 16.85 11.11 4.08
C ASP A 85 15.38 11.51 3.89
N ALA A 86 14.48 10.53 3.77
CA ALA A 86 13.05 10.77 3.68
C ALA A 86 12.53 11.46 4.96
N ALA A 87 12.89 10.95 6.14
CA ALA A 87 12.50 11.51 7.42
C ALA A 87 13.00 12.97 7.57
N ASN A 88 14.26 13.23 7.22
CA ASN A 88 14.85 14.58 7.27
C ASN A 88 14.11 15.57 6.36
N LYS A 89 13.81 15.18 5.11
CA LYS A 89 13.04 16.01 4.16
C LYS A 89 11.63 16.32 4.66
N LEU A 90 11.06 15.43 5.47
CA LEU A 90 9.72 15.53 6.01
C LEU A 90 9.68 16.17 7.41
N GLY A 91 10.84 16.47 8.01
CA GLY A 91 10.94 16.92 9.41
C GLY A 91 10.42 15.90 10.42
N ALA A 92 10.42 14.61 10.07
CA ALA A 92 9.89 13.54 10.90
C ALA A 92 10.97 12.94 11.81
N SER A 93 10.61 12.64 13.06
CA SER A 93 11.47 11.89 13.97
C SER A 93 11.27 10.39 13.79
N ILE A 94 12.37 9.64 13.69
CA ILE A 94 12.39 8.18 13.56
C ILE A 94 13.26 7.54 14.65
N PRO A 95 13.05 6.25 14.99
CA PRO A 95 13.83 5.57 16.02
C PRO A 95 15.34 5.56 15.75
N SER A 96 16.14 5.68 16.81
CA SER A 96 17.60 5.58 16.76
C SER A 96 18.13 4.27 17.36
N THR A 97 17.28 3.48 18.00
CA THR A 97 17.64 2.20 18.64
C THR A 97 16.69 1.08 18.21
N PRO A 98 17.19 -0.18 18.13
CA PRO A 98 16.30 -1.32 17.93
C PRO A 98 15.36 -1.49 19.12
N THR A 99 14.18 -2.04 18.86
CA THR A 99 13.24 -2.44 19.94
C THR A 99 13.83 -3.52 20.84
N ALA A 100 13.30 -3.67 22.06
CA ALA A 100 13.72 -4.74 22.96
C ALA A 100 13.60 -6.14 22.33
N GLN A 101 12.57 -6.35 21.50
CA GLN A 101 12.40 -7.61 20.78
C GLN A 101 13.52 -7.84 19.75
N GLN A 102 13.85 -6.82 18.96
CA GLN A 102 14.94 -6.88 17.97
C GLN A 102 16.31 -7.08 18.63
N GLN A 103 16.56 -6.42 19.76
CA GLN A 103 17.75 -6.66 20.57
C GLN A 103 17.83 -8.12 21.02
N GLY A 104 16.69 -8.70 21.43
CA GLY A 104 16.58 -10.11 21.76
C GLY A 104 16.93 -11.04 20.60
N TRP A 105 16.49 -10.72 19.37
CA TRP A 105 16.85 -11.49 18.17
C TRP A 105 18.35 -11.43 17.86
N VAL A 106 18.96 -10.24 17.96
CA VAL A 106 20.40 -10.07 17.80
C VAL A 106 21.17 -10.88 18.85
N ALA A 107 20.75 -10.81 20.12
CA ALA A 107 21.38 -11.57 21.20
C ALA A 107 21.22 -13.09 21.02
N GLU A 108 20.08 -13.56 20.51
CA GLU A 108 19.86 -14.97 20.15
C GLU A 108 20.86 -15.42 19.08
N MET A 109 21.05 -14.63 18.02
CA MET A 109 22.02 -14.91 16.96
C MET A 109 23.47 -14.84 17.46
N GLN A 110 23.80 -13.93 18.38
CA GLN A 110 25.12 -13.84 19.00
C GLN A 110 25.50 -15.11 19.78
N LYS A 111 24.53 -15.77 20.40
CA LYS A 111 24.73 -16.99 21.20
C LYS A 111 24.72 -18.27 20.36
N ALA A 112 24.24 -18.21 19.12
CA ALA A 112 24.14 -19.37 18.23
C ALA A 112 25.37 -19.50 17.32
N ASN A 113 25.68 -20.74 16.93
CA ASN A 113 26.78 -21.06 16.04
C ASN A 113 26.36 -22.13 15.01
N GLY A 114 27.14 -22.28 13.94
CA GLY A 114 26.96 -23.35 12.96
C GLY A 114 25.57 -23.34 12.29
N ALA A 115 25.05 -24.53 12.01
CA ALA A 115 23.73 -24.68 11.38
C ALA A 115 22.58 -24.07 12.21
N ARG A 116 22.74 -23.99 13.54
CA ARG A 116 21.72 -23.37 14.41
C ARG A 116 21.67 -21.86 14.20
N PHE A 117 22.82 -21.19 14.05
CA PHE A 117 22.89 -19.78 13.69
C PHE A 117 22.20 -19.53 12.35
N ASP A 118 22.54 -20.31 11.32
CA ASP A 118 21.99 -20.17 9.98
C ASP A 118 20.46 -20.27 9.98
N GLN A 119 19.90 -21.23 10.73
CA GLN A 119 18.45 -21.39 10.83
C GLN A 119 17.79 -20.20 11.55
N ILE A 120 18.36 -19.72 12.65
CA ILE A 120 17.81 -18.57 13.39
C ILE A 120 17.83 -17.32 12.50
N PHE A 121 18.95 -17.05 11.83
CA PHE A 121 19.09 -15.92 10.91
C PHE A 121 17.99 -15.95 9.84
N VAL A 122 17.83 -17.08 9.14
CA VAL A 122 16.82 -17.20 8.07
C VAL A 122 15.39 -17.10 8.61
N ASP A 123 15.07 -17.78 9.71
CA ASP A 123 13.74 -17.74 10.31
C ASP A 123 13.35 -16.32 10.76
N ARG A 124 14.26 -15.61 11.44
CA ARG A 124 14.00 -14.27 11.97
C ARG A 124 13.77 -13.26 10.85
N LEU A 125 14.70 -13.18 9.90
CA LEU A 125 14.61 -12.20 8.82
C LEU A 125 13.45 -12.52 7.88
N ARG A 126 13.18 -13.81 7.59
CA ARG A 126 12.07 -14.15 6.69
C ARG A 126 10.70 -13.85 7.30
N ALA A 127 10.56 -14.05 8.62
CA ALA A 127 9.35 -13.67 9.35
C ALA A 127 9.19 -12.15 9.43
N ALA A 128 10.27 -11.39 9.68
CA ALA A 128 10.25 -9.93 9.71
C ALA A 128 9.84 -9.34 8.35
N HIS A 129 10.46 -9.80 7.26
CA HIS A 129 10.10 -9.39 5.90
C HIS A 129 8.63 -9.71 5.57
N GLY A 130 8.13 -10.88 5.97
CA GLY A 130 6.72 -11.24 5.78
C GLY A 130 5.73 -10.32 6.51
N LYS A 131 6.13 -9.74 7.65
CA LYS A 131 5.29 -8.79 8.40
C LYS A 131 5.26 -7.39 7.77
N ILE A 132 6.40 -6.89 7.32
CA ILE A 132 6.49 -5.51 6.79
C ILE A 132 6.04 -5.40 5.34
N PHE A 133 6.16 -6.46 4.54
CA PHE A 133 5.77 -6.46 3.12
C PHE A 133 4.31 -5.98 2.88
N PRO A 134 3.27 -6.49 3.56
CA PRO A 134 1.91 -5.99 3.37
C PRO A 134 1.74 -4.52 3.82
N VAL A 135 2.49 -4.06 4.83
CA VAL A 135 2.47 -2.66 5.28
C VAL A 135 3.01 -1.74 4.19
N ILE A 136 4.13 -2.12 3.56
CA ILE A 136 4.71 -1.37 2.45
C ILE A 136 3.70 -1.24 1.31
N GLY A 137 3.06 -2.35 0.92
CA GLY A 137 2.03 -2.35 -0.11
C GLY A 137 0.83 -1.45 0.22
N ALA A 138 0.33 -1.50 1.45
CA ALA A 138 -0.76 -0.65 1.91
C ALA A 138 -0.40 0.85 1.89
N VAL A 139 0.79 1.20 2.39
CA VAL A 139 1.28 2.59 2.38
C VAL A 139 1.50 3.08 0.95
N ARG A 140 2.10 2.26 0.10
CA ARG A 140 2.29 2.55 -1.33
C ARG A 140 0.95 2.87 -2.02
N ALA A 141 -0.09 2.09 -1.74
CA ALA A 141 -1.41 2.28 -2.32
C ALA A 141 -2.14 3.52 -1.75
N GLY A 142 -1.97 3.79 -0.45
CA GLY A 142 -2.80 4.73 0.29
C GLY A 142 -2.18 6.12 0.54
N THR A 143 -0.86 6.27 0.52
CA THR A 143 -0.23 7.53 0.92
C THR A 143 -0.59 8.68 -0.03
N ARG A 144 -0.70 9.90 0.51
CA ARG A 144 -0.80 11.14 -0.28
C ARG A 144 0.55 11.83 -0.43
N ASN A 145 1.56 11.45 0.36
CA ASN A 145 2.87 12.07 0.35
C ASN A 145 3.79 11.45 -0.72
N PRO A 146 4.34 12.24 -1.67
CA PRO A 146 5.19 11.73 -2.74
C PRO A 146 6.52 11.16 -2.26
N ILE A 147 7.11 11.69 -1.18
CA ILE A 147 8.35 11.17 -0.61
C ILE A 147 8.11 9.78 -0.01
N ILE A 148 7.01 9.63 0.74
CA ILE A 148 6.61 8.33 1.30
C ILE A 148 6.26 7.33 0.20
N ARG A 149 5.58 7.78 -0.85
CA ARG A 149 5.24 6.92 -2.00
C ARG A 149 6.47 6.38 -2.71
N GLU A 150 7.54 7.17 -2.75
CA GLU A 150 8.81 6.75 -3.33
C GLU A 150 9.58 5.82 -2.40
N LEU A 151 9.70 6.16 -1.12
CA LEU A 151 10.30 5.27 -0.12
C LEU A 151 9.61 3.90 -0.12
N ALA A 152 8.29 3.86 -0.21
CA ALA A 152 7.53 2.61 -0.27
C ALA A 152 7.88 1.76 -1.50
N ASN A 153 8.21 2.35 -2.66
CA ASN A 153 8.68 1.59 -3.82
C ASN A 153 10.01 0.93 -3.56
N GLN A 154 10.95 1.72 -3.07
CA GLN A 154 12.32 1.30 -2.86
C GLN A 154 12.33 0.19 -1.81
N ALA A 155 11.65 0.41 -0.68
CA ALA A 155 11.46 -0.59 0.36
C ALA A 155 10.83 -1.88 -0.20
N ASN A 156 9.80 -1.79 -1.04
CA ASN A 156 9.17 -2.96 -1.65
C ASN A 156 10.17 -3.79 -2.49
N ASN A 157 11.01 -3.12 -3.27
CA ASN A 157 12.03 -3.79 -4.10
C ASN A 157 13.07 -4.51 -3.24
N PHE A 158 13.60 -3.85 -2.21
CA PHE A 158 14.55 -4.47 -1.29
C PHE A 158 13.93 -5.66 -0.55
N VAL A 159 12.74 -5.51 0.03
CA VAL A 159 12.08 -6.59 0.78
C VAL A 159 11.80 -7.81 -0.11
N LEU A 160 11.36 -7.61 -1.36
CA LEU A 160 11.19 -8.72 -2.31
C LEU A 160 12.50 -9.42 -2.62
N ASN A 161 13.60 -8.68 -2.80
CA ASN A 161 14.91 -9.27 -3.04
C ASN A 161 15.40 -10.05 -1.82
N HIS A 162 15.29 -9.48 -0.62
CA HIS A 162 15.69 -10.13 0.62
C HIS A 162 14.92 -11.43 0.85
N MET A 163 13.60 -11.45 0.61
CA MET A 163 12.80 -12.68 0.69
C MET A 163 13.35 -13.76 -0.27
N LYS A 164 13.63 -13.41 -1.53
CA LYS A 164 14.23 -14.35 -2.50
C LYS A 164 15.60 -14.85 -2.07
N TYR A 165 16.44 -13.97 -1.53
CA TYR A 165 17.76 -14.36 -1.02
C TYR A 165 17.64 -15.35 0.14
N LEU A 166 16.77 -15.06 1.12
CA LEU A 166 16.53 -15.95 2.25
C LEU A 166 15.97 -17.31 1.79
N GLU A 167 15.03 -17.30 0.85
CA GLU A 167 14.47 -18.53 0.26
C GLU A 167 15.54 -19.35 -0.48
N SER A 168 16.49 -18.69 -1.15
CA SER A 168 17.60 -19.34 -1.86
C SER A 168 18.58 -20.10 -0.93
N THR A 169 18.52 -19.86 0.39
CA THR A 169 19.33 -20.62 1.36
C THR A 169 18.86 -22.06 1.56
N GLY A 170 17.62 -22.37 1.14
CA GLY A 170 16.97 -23.66 1.40
C GLY A 170 16.61 -23.89 2.88
N LEU A 171 16.65 -22.84 3.72
CA LEU A 171 16.38 -22.93 5.17
C LEU A 171 15.03 -22.35 5.59
N VAL A 172 14.28 -21.73 4.67
CA VAL A 172 12.97 -21.17 4.98
C VAL A 172 11.98 -22.29 5.29
N ARG A 173 11.39 -22.24 6.49
CA ARG A 173 10.32 -23.15 6.92
C ARG A 173 8.96 -22.57 6.61
N TYR A 174 8.46 -22.85 5.40
CA TYR A 174 7.20 -22.31 4.90
C TYR A 174 5.99 -22.65 5.79
N ASP A 175 6.00 -23.82 6.45
CA ASP A 175 4.98 -24.25 7.40
C ASP A 175 4.92 -23.41 8.70
N LYS A 176 5.98 -22.64 8.97
CA LYS A 176 6.09 -21.75 10.15
C LYS A 176 5.83 -20.28 9.83
N LEU A 177 5.58 -19.94 8.56
CA LEU A 177 5.27 -18.57 8.19
C LEU A 177 3.88 -18.18 8.70
N ALA A 178 3.71 -16.91 9.03
CA ALA A 178 2.40 -16.38 9.41
C ALA A 178 1.40 -16.56 8.25
N PRO A 179 0.11 -16.80 8.55
CA PRO A 179 -0.94 -16.83 7.53
C PRO A 179 -0.95 -15.54 6.69
N ALA A 180 -1.41 -15.65 5.44
CA ALA A 180 -1.57 -14.48 4.59
C ALA A 180 -2.51 -13.46 5.24
N ALA A 181 -2.06 -12.20 5.32
CA ALA A 181 -2.88 -11.10 5.80
C ALA A 181 -3.88 -10.70 4.72
N LEU A 182 -5.01 -11.41 4.67
CA LEU A 182 -6.11 -11.12 3.76
C LEU A 182 -7.06 -10.10 4.39
N PRO A 183 -7.69 -9.21 3.58
CA PRO A 183 -8.83 -8.44 4.04
C PRO A 183 -9.89 -9.37 4.65
N ALA A 184 -10.66 -8.86 5.61
CA ALA A 184 -11.82 -9.59 6.10
C ALA A 184 -12.68 -10.03 4.92
N GLN A 185 -13.16 -11.27 4.93
CA GLN A 185 -14.06 -11.76 3.90
C GLN A 185 -15.24 -10.80 3.80
N GLN A 186 -15.46 -10.28 2.59
CA GLN A 186 -16.65 -9.47 2.32
C GLN A 186 -17.86 -10.37 2.49
N ASP A 187 -18.77 -9.99 3.39
CA ASP A 187 -20.07 -10.64 3.50
C ASP A 187 -20.88 -10.28 2.25
N THR A 188 -20.84 -11.18 1.26
CA THR A 188 -21.61 -11.06 0.01
C THR A 188 -23.01 -11.64 0.15
N SER A 189 -23.48 -11.95 1.37
CA SER A 189 -24.84 -12.43 1.57
C SER A 189 -25.86 -11.42 1.04
N ALA A 190 -26.96 -11.93 0.48
CA ALA A 190 -28.04 -11.09 -0.02
C ALA A 190 -28.60 -10.14 1.06
N LEU A 191 -28.55 -10.56 2.32
CA LEU A 191 -28.92 -9.75 3.49
C LEU A 191 -27.97 -8.56 3.70
N ALA A 192 -26.66 -8.75 3.57
CA ALA A 192 -25.68 -7.67 3.69
C ALA A 192 -25.79 -6.66 2.54
N ILE A 193 -25.97 -7.15 1.30
CA ILE A 193 -26.19 -6.30 0.12
C ILE A 193 -27.50 -5.50 0.26
N ALA A 194 -28.59 -6.14 0.71
CA ALA A 194 -29.87 -5.46 0.94
C ALA A 194 -29.75 -4.35 2.01
N LYS A 195 -28.98 -4.60 3.08
CA LYS A 195 -28.73 -3.60 4.13
C LYS A 195 -27.90 -2.42 3.61
N ALA A 196 -26.86 -2.68 2.81
CA ALA A 196 -26.02 -1.64 2.21
C ALA A 196 -26.80 -0.77 1.22
N ASN A 197 -27.68 -1.38 0.41
CA ASN A 197 -28.58 -0.66 -0.51
C ASN A 197 -29.66 0.14 0.23
N ALA A 198 -30.21 -0.39 1.32
CA ALA A 198 -31.16 0.35 2.15
C ALA A 198 -30.52 1.56 2.86
N SER A 199 -29.23 1.45 3.21
CA SER A 199 -28.47 2.53 3.88
C SER A 199 -28.02 3.65 2.92
N SER A 200 -28.06 3.40 1.60
CA SER A 200 -27.61 4.33 0.56
C SER A 200 -28.74 5.08 -0.14
N ILE A 201 -30.00 4.88 0.28
CA ILE A 201 -31.12 5.74 -0.12
C ILE A 201 -31.18 6.91 0.87
N PRO A 202 -30.85 8.15 0.47
CA PRO A 202 -31.00 9.31 1.34
C PRO A 202 -32.48 9.51 1.65
N GLY A 203 -32.83 9.38 2.94
CA GLY A 203 -34.07 9.84 3.56
C GLY A 203 -35.32 9.89 2.68
N THR A 204 -35.91 8.74 2.35
CA THR A 204 -37.32 8.72 1.96
C THR A 204 -38.17 8.45 3.19
N ASN A 205 -38.92 9.46 3.61
CA ASN A 205 -39.91 9.35 4.67
C ASN A 205 -40.93 8.28 4.26
N SER A 206 -41.03 7.19 5.02
CA SER A 206 -41.88 6.01 4.74
C SER A 206 -43.33 6.38 4.43
N THR A 207 -43.78 7.51 4.97
CA THR A 207 -45.10 8.09 4.74
C THR A 207 -45.33 8.46 3.28
N VAL A 208 -44.31 8.96 2.56
CA VAL A 208 -44.42 9.36 1.14
C VAL A 208 -44.56 8.13 0.24
N LEU A 209 -43.88 7.03 0.57
CA LEU A 209 -44.00 5.77 -0.17
C LEU A 209 -45.42 5.18 -0.06
N TRP A 210 -46.01 5.22 1.13
CA TRP A 210 -47.39 4.77 1.32
C TRP A 210 -48.41 5.67 0.61
N VAL A 211 -48.21 7.00 0.61
CA VAL A 211 -49.11 7.93 -0.10
C VAL A 211 -49.07 7.71 -1.62
N VAL A 212 -47.89 7.50 -2.22
CA VAL A 212 -47.78 7.22 -3.67
C VAL A 212 -48.40 5.86 -4.03
N LEU A 213 -48.24 4.84 -3.18
CA LEU A 213 -48.86 3.53 -3.40
C LEU A 213 -50.40 3.61 -3.33
N ILE A 214 -50.96 4.33 -2.36
CA ILE A 214 -52.40 4.52 -2.23
C ILE A 214 -52.95 5.34 -3.42
N ALA A 215 -52.24 6.39 -3.84
CA ALA A 215 -52.65 7.21 -4.98
C ALA A 215 -52.67 6.42 -6.31
N THR A 216 -51.69 5.54 -6.53
CA THR A 216 -51.64 4.71 -7.75
C THR A 216 -52.73 3.62 -7.75
N LEU A 217 -53.04 3.02 -6.59
CA LEU A 217 -54.15 2.06 -6.46
C LEU A 217 -55.52 2.73 -6.62
N ALA A 218 -55.71 3.95 -6.11
CA ALA A 218 -56.95 4.71 -6.28
C ALA A 218 -57.19 5.10 -7.75
N LEU A 219 -56.15 5.52 -8.47
CA LEU A 219 -56.24 5.84 -9.90
C LEU A 219 -56.57 4.61 -10.76
N ALA A 220 -55.98 3.46 -10.44
CA ALA A 220 -56.34 2.19 -11.09
C ALA A 220 -57.81 1.82 -10.84
N GLY A 221 -58.30 1.94 -9.60
CA GLY A 221 -59.70 1.66 -9.27
C GLY A 221 -60.71 2.57 -10.01
N VAL A 222 -60.41 3.87 -10.14
CA VAL A 222 -61.29 4.81 -10.87
C VAL A 222 -61.32 4.50 -12.37
N ALA A 223 -60.19 4.10 -12.96
CA ALA A 223 -60.13 3.70 -14.37
C ALA A 223 -60.96 2.43 -14.63
N THR A 224 -60.83 1.42 -13.76
CA THR A 224 -61.59 0.16 -13.85
C THR A 224 -63.09 0.40 -13.64
N GLN A 225 -63.48 1.24 -12.69
CA GLN A 225 -64.89 1.55 -12.42
C GLN A 225 -65.56 2.35 -13.56
N ARG A 226 -64.80 3.18 -14.28
CA ARG A 226 -65.29 3.90 -15.48
C ARG A 226 -65.44 2.99 -16.69
N LEU A 227 -64.61 1.96 -16.82
CA LEU A 227 -64.74 0.94 -17.86
C LEU A 227 -65.95 0.03 -17.63
N LEU A 228 -66.21 -0.36 -16.37
CA LEU A 228 -67.35 -1.20 -16.01
C LEU A 228 -68.73 -0.51 -16.10
N ARG A 229 -68.79 0.82 -15.97
CA ARG A 229 -70.04 1.61 -16.12
C ARG A 229 -70.41 1.94 -17.58
N ARG A 230 -69.57 1.55 -18.54
CA ARG A 230 -69.77 1.81 -19.98
C ARG A 230 -70.35 0.61 -20.74
N HIS A 231 -70.72 -0.44 -20.03
CA HIS A 231 -71.52 -1.58 -20.50
C HIS A 231 -72.80 -1.67 -19.67
#